data_AF-A0A6S7KQL1-F1
#
_entry.id   AF-A0A6S7KQL1-F1
#
_cell.length_a   1.000
_cell.length_b   1.000
_cell.length_c   1.000
_cell.angle_alpha   90.00
_cell.angle_beta   90.00
_cell.angle_gamma   90.00
#
_symmetry.space_group_name_H-M   'P 1'
#
loop_
_entity.id
_entity.type
_entity.pdbx_description
1 polymer ?
#
loop_
_entity_poly.entity_id
_entity_poly.type
_entity_poly.pdbx_seq_one_letter_code
_entity_poly.pdbx_strand_id
1 'polypeptide(L)'
;MRNNPSSAILFTLNGPVCCRKVSLECRDCSIKYGVCKYSDEHGARYYQSHLTLDIIEVSNVAYIHKDLYKWMPSLSNHCWVSFSGFAEAYNEIYQEEIKLYSSLVD
;
A
#
# COMPACT_ATOMS: atom_id res chain seq x y z
N MET A 1 -17.63 1.95 14.09
CA MET A 1 -17.72 3.19 13.32
C MET A 1 -16.73 3.15 12.17
N ARG A 2 -17.03 3.81 11.05
CA ARG A 2 -16.11 3.97 9.92
C ARG A 2 -15.55 5.39 9.97
N ASN A 3 -14.25 5.54 9.81
CA ASN A 3 -13.67 6.86 9.57
C ASN A 3 -14.06 7.35 8.18
N ASN A 4 -14.02 8.67 7.99
CA ASN A 4 -14.20 9.25 6.66
C ASN A 4 -13.18 8.63 5.71
N PRO A 5 -13.61 8.18 4.51
CA PRO A 5 -12.69 7.63 3.53
C PRO A 5 -11.60 8.64 3.21
N SER A 6 -10.34 8.22 3.28
CA SER A 6 -9.19 9.01 2.82
C SER A 6 -8.74 8.53 1.46
N SER A 7 -8.19 9.42 0.64
CA SER A 7 -7.53 9.03 -0.60
C SER A 7 -6.26 8.21 -0.31
N ALA A 8 -5.90 7.33 -1.23
CA ALA A 8 -4.67 6.56 -1.20
C ALA A 8 -4.27 6.15 -2.63
N ILE A 9 -3.02 5.71 -2.80
CA ILE A 9 -2.49 5.21 -4.06
C ILE A 9 -2.13 3.74 -3.87
N LEU A 10 -2.63 2.88 -4.76
CA LEU A 10 -2.26 1.47 -4.87
C LEU A 10 -1.39 1.26 -6.10
N PHE A 11 -0.14 0.87 -5.92
CA PHE A 11 0.78 0.52 -6.99
C PHE A 11 0.58 -0.95 -7.39
N THR A 12 0.30 -1.19 -8.67
CA THR A 12 0.05 -2.52 -9.23
C THR A 12 0.99 -2.82 -10.40
N LEU A 13 0.99 -4.04 -10.93
CA LEU A 13 1.75 -4.36 -12.13
C LEU A 13 1.32 -3.54 -13.36
N ASN A 14 0.07 -3.09 -13.39
CA ASN A 14 -0.52 -2.34 -14.50
C ASN A 14 -0.50 -0.82 -14.26
N GLY A 15 0.31 -0.36 -13.31
CA GLY A 15 0.40 1.05 -12.95
C GLY A 15 -0.28 1.39 -11.61
N PRO A 16 -0.14 2.66 -11.18
CA PRO A 16 -0.77 3.14 -9.96
C PRO A 16 -2.29 3.31 -10.16
N VAL A 17 -3.04 3.14 -9.08
CA VAL A 17 -4.49 3.30 -9.04
C VAL A 17 -4.84 4.18 -7.84
N CYS A 18 -5.62 5.24 -8.07
CA CYS A 18 -6.20 6.02 -6.98
C CYS A 18 -7.32 5.22 -6.30
N CYS A 19 -7.22 5.06 -4.98
CA CYS A 19 -8.16 4.29 -4.18
C CYS A 19 -8.63 5.05 -2.94
N ARG A 20 -9.69 4.53 -2.30
CA ARG A 20 -10.21 5.07 -1.04
C ARG A 20 -9.89 4.10 0.09
N LYS A 21 -9.16 4.57 1.08
CA LYS A 21 -8.88 3.86 2.32
C LYS A 21 -9.98 4.15 3.34
N VAL A 22 -10.51 3.10 3.94
CA VAL A 22 -11.47 3.20 5.04
C VAL A 22 -10.90 2.42 6.22
N SER A 23 -10.74 3.09 7.35
CA SER A 23 -10.40 2.45 8.62
C SER A 23 -11.67 2.20 9.43
N LEU A 24 -11.73 1.05 10.11
CA LEU A 24 -12.82 0.73 11.02
C LEU A 24 -12.38 1.01 12.45
N GLU A 25 -13.29 1.46 13.29
CA GLU A 25 -13.09 1.62 14.73
C GLU A 25 -14.18 0.87 15.47
N CYS A 26 -13.83 -0.02 16.40
CA CYS A 26 -14.83 -0.66 17.24
C CYS A 26 -15.41 0.37 18.21
N ARG A 27 -16.75 0.40 18.35
CA ARG A 27 -17.42 1.34 19.24
C ARG A 27 -17.20 1.02 20.73
N ASP A 28 -17.10 -0.26 21.06
CA ASP A 28 -17.12 -0.71 22.45
C ASP A 28 -15.72 -0.79 23.05
N CYS A 29 -14.70 -1.10 22.24
CA CYS A 29 -13.31 -1.24 22.70
C CYS A 29 -12.33 -0.25 22.07
N SER A 30 -12.81 0.70 21.26
CA SER A 30 -11.99 1.74 20.61
C SER A 30 -10.81 1.22 19.76
N ILE A 31 -10.80 -0.07 19.42
CA ILE A 31 -9.77 -0.67 18.57
C ILE A 31 -9.92 -0.12 17.15
N LYS A 32 -8.83 0.41 16.59
CA LYS A 32 -8.77 0.90 15.22
C LYS A 32 -8.17 -0.17 14.31
N TYR A 33 -8.92 -0.57 13.31
CA TYR A 33 -8.53 -1.54 12.30
C TYR A 33 -8.08 -0.79 11.04
N GLY A 34 -6.78 -0.85 10.77
CA GLY A 34 -6.20 -0.47 9.50
C GLY A 34 -6.12 -1.67 8.55
N VAL A 35 -5.45 -1.46 7.40
CA VAL A 35 -5.33 -2.47 6.34
C VAL A 35 -4.45 -3.63 6.79
N CYS A 36 -3.22 -3.37 7.26
CA CYS A 36 -2.26 -4.42 7.64
C CYS A 36 -2.11 -4.62 9.16
N LYS A 37 -2.69 -3.73 9.96
CA LYS A 37 -2.54 -3.69 11.41
C LYS A 37 -3.80 -3.18 12.08
N TYR A 38 -3.95 -3.52 13.35
CA TYR A 38 -4.91 -2.89 14.25
C TYR A 38 -4.15 -2.18 15.37
N SER A 39 -4.78 -1.20 16.01
CA SER A 39 -4.20 -0.51 17.17
C SER A 39 -5.22 -0.39 18.28
N ASP A 40 -4.77 -0.68 19.49
CA ASP A 40 -5.50 -0.51 20.74
C ASP A 40 -4.73 0.47 21.66
N GLU A 41 -5.15 0.58 22.92
CA GLU A 41 -4.49 1.39 23.94
C GLU A 41 -3.03 0.97 24.24
N HIS A 42 -2.65 -0.26 23.88
CA HIS A 42 -1.30 -0.79 24.05
C HIS A 42 -0.42 -0.62 22.81
N GLY A 43 -0.96 0.00 21.74
CA GLY A 43 -0.23 0.32 20.53
C GLY A 43 -0.68 -0.48 19.31
N ALA A 44 0.14 -0.45 18.26
CA ALA A 44 -0.18 -1.09 16.99
C ALA A 44 0.34 -2.53 16.92
N ARG A 45 -0.48 -3.45 16.42
CA ARG A 45 -0.18 -4.85 16.22
C ARG A 45 -0.53 -5.26 14.79
N TYR A 46 0.38 -5.97 14.13
CA TYR A 46 0.10 -6.53 12.82
C TYR A 46 -0.90 -7.67 12.94
N TYR A 47 -1.73 -7.84 11.92
CA TYR A 47 -2.56 -9.04 11.82
C TYR A 47 -1.67 -10.28 11.75
N GLN A 48 -2.15 -11.38 12.32
CA GLN A 48 -1.44 -12.65 12.26
C GLN A 48 -1.34 -13.13 10.79
N SER A 49 -0.25 -13.82 10.48
CA SER A 49 0.20 -14.15 9.11
C SER A 49 -0.76 -14.98 8.25
N HIS A 50 -1.83 -15.52 8.84
CA HIS A 50 -2.86 -16.29 8.12
C HIS A 50 -3.88 -15.40 7.39
N LEU A 51 -3.92 -14.10 7.67
CA LEU A 51 -4.64 -13.16 6.82
C LEU A 51 -3.77 -12.83 5.60
N THR A 52 -3.97 -13.58 4.51
CA THR A 52 -3.34 -13.29 3.22
C THR A 52 -3.97 -12.05 2.61
N LEU A 53 -3.46 -10.88 2.99
CA LEU A 53 -3.76 -9.65 2.28
C LEU A 53 -2.87 -9.58 1.03
N ASP A 54 -3.48 -9.27 -0.11
CA ASP A 54 -2.77 -9.04 -1.37
C ASP A 54 -2.22 -7.62 -1.50
N ILE A 55 -2.31 -6.84 -0.42
CA ILE A 55 -1.88 -5.45 -0.35
C ILE A 55 -0.88 -5.27 0.79
N ILE A 56 0.20 -4.56 0.49
CA ILE A 56 1.27 -4.22 1.41
C ILE A 56 1.19 -2.71 1.68
N GLU A 57 1.08 -2.32 2.94
CA GLU A 57 1.11 -0.92 3.36
C GLU A 57 2.55 -0.40 3.36
N VAL A 58 2.83 0.62 2.55
CA VAL A 58 4.14 1.31 2.47
C VAL A 58 4.12 2.57 3.31
N SER A 59 3.02 3.33 3.24
CA SER A 59 2.76 4.51 4.05
C SER A 59 1.26 4.61 4.34
N ASN A 60 0.83 5.63 5.10
CA ASN A 60 -0.58 5.85 5.37
C ASN A 60 -1.43 6.09 4.10
N VAL A 61 -0.78 6.52 3.02
CA VAL A 61 -1.38 6.94 1.75
C VAL A 61 -0.93 6.12 0.55
N ALA A 62 0.05 5.21 0.73
CA ALA A 62 0.63 4.43 -0.35
C ALA A 62 0.65 2.93 -0.01
N TYR A 63 0.19 2.14 -0.98
CA TYR A 63 0.04 0.70 -0.89
C TYR A 63 0.61 0.02 -2.13
N ILE A 64 1.13 -1.19 -2.00
CA ILE A 64 1.67 -1.98 -3.11
C ILE A 64 0.89 -3.29 -3.19
N HIS A 65 0.48 -3.68 -4.40
CA HIS A 65 -0.06 -5.02 -4.63
C HIS A 65 1.05 -6.07 -4.51
N LYS A 66 0.74 -7.18 -3.84
CA LYS A 66 1.70 -8.24 -3.53
C LYS A 66 2.40 -8.80 -4.76
N ASP A 67 1.73 -8.86 -5.90
CA ASP A 67 2.34 -9.33 -7.14
C ASP A 67 3.43 -8.39 -7.65
N LEU A 68 3.19 -7.07 -7.63
CA LEU A 68 4.24 -6.09 -7.94
C LEU A 68 5.42 -6.25 -7.00
N TYR A 69 5.15 -6.40 -5.70
CA TYR A 69 6.18 -6.60 -4.69
C TYR A 69 6.97 -7.91 -4.88
N LYS A 70 6.35 -9.01 -5.33
CA LYS A 70 7.04 -10.27 -5.65
C LYS A 70 7.89 -10.17 -6.92
N TRP A 71 7.45 -9.37 -7.89
CA TRP A 71 8.19 -9.15 -9.13
C TRP A 71 9.51 -8.42 -8.90
N MET A 72 9.54 -7.42 -8.01
CA MET A 72 10.74 -6.64 -7.69
C MET A 72 11.98 -7.50 -7.31
N PRO A 73 11.92 -8.42 -6.33
CA PRO A 73 13.04 -9.31 -6.00
C PRO A 73 13.26 -10.40 -7.05
N SER A 74 12.21 -10.87 -7.72
CA SER A 74 12.35 -11.89 -8.77
C SER A 74 13.16 -11.36 -9.96
N LEU A 75 12.96 -10.10 -10.34
CA LEU A 75 13.75 -9.42 -11.37
C LEU A 75 15.17 -9.11 -10.89
N SER A 76 15.33 -8.80 -9.60
CA SER A 76 16.66 -8.56 -9.00
C SER A 76 17.56 -9.81 -9.02
N ASN A 77 16.98 -11.02 -9.10
CA ASN A 77 17.73 -12.28 -9.20
C ASN A 77 18.13 -12.65 -10.65
N HIS A 78 17.41 -12.16 -11.65
CA HIS A 78 17.62 -12.54 -13.06
C HIS A 78 18.20 -11.42 -13.93
N CYS A 79 18.19 -10.18 -13.45
CA CYS A 79 18.77 -9.04 -14.13
C CYS A 79 19.66 -8.27 -13.14
N TRP A 80 20.69 -7.60 -13.65
CA TRP A 80 21.52 -6.63 -12.91
C TRP A 80 20.74 -5.38 -12.45
N VAL A 81 19.42 -5.43 -12.51
CA VAL A 81 18.52 -4.33 -12.18
C VAL A 81 18.32 -4.40 -10.67
N SER A 82 19.01 -3.51 -9.96
CA SER A 82 18.73 -3.26 -8.55
C SER A 82 17.25 -2.89 -8.38
N PHE A 83 16.71 -3.09 -7.18
CA PHE A 83 15.39 -2.57 -6.81
C PHE A 83 15.17 -1.12 -7.29
N SER A 84 16.22 -0.29 -7.21
CA SER A 84 16.22 1.09 -7.69
C SER A 84 16.02 1.20 -9.20
N GLY A 85 16.70 0.39 -10.00
CA GLY A 85 16.55 0.41 -11.46
C GLY A 85 15.15 -0.02 -11.92
N PHE A 86 14.53 -0.98 -11.22
CA PHE A 86 13.14 -1.33 -11.49
C PHE A 86 12.20 -0.17 -11.11
N ALA A 87 12.42 0.45 -9.96
CA ALA A 87 11.62 1.59 -9.52
C ALA A 87 11.74 2.79 -10.47
N GLU A 88 12.94 3.06 -11.00
CA GLU A 88 13.17 4.09 -12.02
C GLU A 88 12.38 3.81 -13.29
N ALA A 89 12.50 2.59 -13.85
CA ALA A 89 11.76 2.21 -15.06
C ALA A 89 10.24 2.26 -14.85
N TYR A 90 9.75 1.79 -13.70
CA TYR A 90 8.33 1.88 -13.36
C TYR A 90 7.86 3.33 -13.26
N ASN A 91 8.64 4.19 -12.59
CA ASN A 91 8.33 5.61 -12.43
C ASN A 91 8.38 6.36 -13.76
N GLU A 92 9.24 5.95 -14.70
CA GLU A 92 9.31 6.52 -16.03
C GLU A 92 8.07 6.16 -16.86
N ILE A 93 7.63 4.89 -16.82
CA ILE A 93 6.43 4.43 -17.54
C ILE A 93 5.16 5.12 -17.03
N TYR A 94 5.00 5.25 -15.71
CA TYR A 94 3.78 5.74 -15.08
C TYR A 94 3.92 7.15 -14.48
N GLN A 95 4.87 7.94 -14.98
CA GLN A 95 5.25 9.21 -14.33
C GLN A 95 4.08 10.19 -14.22
N GLU A 96 3.24 10.26 -15.26
CA GLU A 96 2.10 11.18 -15.31
C GLU A 96 1.00 10.75 -14.36
N GLU A 97 0.67 9.46 -14.31
CA GLU A 97 -0.32 8.91 -13.40
C GLU A 97 0.11 9.05 -11.94
N ILE A 98 1.40 8.81 -11.65
CA ILE A 98 1.95 9.00 -10.29
C ILE A 98 1.81 10.47 -9.86
N LYS A 99 2.16 11.43 -10.73
CA LYS A 99 2.00 12.86 -10.43
C LYS A 99 0.54 13.22 -10.21
N LEU A 100 -0.34 12.76 -11.10
CA LEU A 100 -1.79 13.00 -11.01
C LEU A 100 -2.34 12.49 -9.67
N TYR A 101 -2.07 11.24 -9.32
CA TYR A 101 -2.63 10.66 -8.11
C TYR A 101 -1.99 11.20 -6.84
N SER A 102 -0.70 11.55 -6.84
CA SER A 102 -0.06 12.17 -5.68
C SER A 102 -0.75 13.46 -5.28
N SER A 103 -1.12 14.31 -6.25
CA SER A 103 -1.87 15.55 -5.99
C SER A 103 -3.30 15.34 -5.45
N LEU A 104 -3.84 14.12 -5.51
CA LEU A 104 -5.17 13.79 -4.98
C LEU A 104 -5.12 13.23 -3.54
N VAL A 105 -3.91 12.97 -3.03
CA VAL A 105 -3.71 12.35 -1.71
C VAL A 105 -2.96 13.27 -0.73
N ASP A 106 -2.35 14.36 -1.21
CA ASP A 106 -1.90 15.50 -0.40
C ASP A 106 -3.08 16.27 0.23
#